data_AF-A0A954WE80-F1
#
_entry.id   AF-A0A954WE80-F1
#
_cell.length_a   1.000
_cell.length_b   1.000
_cell.length_c   1.000
_cell.angle_alpha   90.00
_cell.angle_beta   90.00
_cell.angle_gamma   90.00
#
_symmetry.space_group_name_H-M   'P 1'
#
loop_
_entity.id
_entity.type
_entity.pdbx_description
1 polymer ?
#
loop_
_entity_poly.entity_id
_entity_poly.type
_entity_poly.pdbx_seq_one_letter_code
_entity_poly.pdbx_strand_id
1 'polypeptide(L)'
;MLRFPVLSLLMLATTASAIFGDEPDREKLTLHMRSQVEKPAKSGEWLTIERETTWDARATAIVICDMWDDHYCRASARRVAEMAPRMNQVIKQAREMGVLIIHSPSGCMDQYQGTTQRQLAQQAPKFETEIPLQNWCYLDDKHESEMPVSVGSPCDDDGVIRDAVRFFDRQIDTLEIADGDAITDSAEAFYF
;
A
#
# COMPACT_ATOMS: atom_id res chain seq x y z
N MET A 1 -30.91 74.51 20.26
CA MET A 1 -31.77 73.35 19.96
C MET A 1 -31.41 72.82 18.57
N LEU A 2 -30.56 71.80 18.47
CA LEU A 2 -30.40 71.02 17.24
C LEU A 2 -30.28 69.54 17.61
N ARG A 3 -31.12 68.71 16.98
CA ARG A 3 -31.30 67.28 17.23
C ARG A 3 -30.24 66.46 16.48
N PHE A 4 -29.65 65.48 17.16
CA PHE A 4 -28.90 64.37 16.57
C PHE A 4 -29.85 63.35 15.91
N PRO A 5 -29.51 62.74 14.77
CA PRO A 5 -30.04 61.44 14.40
C PRO A 5 -29.01 60.35 14.74
N VAL A 6 -29.45 59.39 15.56
CA VAL A 6 -28.74 58.14 15.82
C VAL A 6 -29.02 57.20 14.64
N LEU A 7 -27.97 56.77 13.94
CA LEU A 7 -28.06 55.78 12.87
C LEU A 7 -27.94 54.38 13.51
N SER A 8 -29.07 53.69 13.68
CA SER A 8 -29.09 52.30 14.12
C SER A 8 -28.64 51.37 13.00
N LEU A 9 -27.48 50.74 13.19
CA LEU A 9 -26.96 49.69 12.33
C LEU A 9 -27.52 48.33 12.81
N LEU A 10 -28.45 47.74 12.05
CA LEU A 10 -28.90 46.36 12.26
C LEU A 10 -27.85 45.41 11.68
N MET A 11 -27.10 44.70 12.52
CA MET A 11 -26.32 43.52 12.10
C MET A 11 -27.25 42.31 12.04
N LEU A 12 -27.50 41.79 10.84
CA LEU A 12 -28.07 40.46 10.65
C LEU A 12 -26.99 39.42 10.92
N ALA A 13 -27.07 38.74 12.07
CA ALA A 13 -26.25 37.56 12.33
C ALA A 13 -26.89 36.35 11.64
N THR A 14 -26.36 35.96 10.47
CA THR A 14 -26.69 34.66 9.86
C THR A 14 -25.88 33.58 10.57
N THR A 15 -26.52 32.85 11.47
CA THR A 15 -25.97 31.60 12.03
C THR A 15 -25.96 30.55 10.92
N ALA A 16 -24.80 30.34 10.29
CA ALA A 16 -24.57 29.16 9.48
C ALA A 16 -24.50 27.96 10.44
N SER A 17 -25.61 27.25 10.59
CA SER A 17 -25.60 25.92 11.19
C SER A 17 -24.80 25.02 10.25
N ALA A 18 -23.58 24.68 10.65
CA ALA A 18 -22.83 23.60 10.04
C ALA A 18 -23.68 22.32 10.23
N ILE A 19 -24.25 21.84 9.13
CA ILE A 19 -24.76 20.47 9.06
C ILE A 19 -23.50 19.61 9.08
N PHE A 20 -23.09 19.17 10.28
CA PHE A 20 -22.24 18.00 10.40
C PHE A 20 -23.07 16.84 9.84
N GLY A 21 -22.93 16.57 8.56
CA GLY A 21 -23.41 15.32 7.99
C GLY A 21 -22.73 14.21 8.76
N ASP A 22 -23.53 13.28 9.27
CA ASP A 22 -23.05 12.00 9.78
C ASP A 22 -22.07 11.46 8.73
N GLU A 23 -20.80 11.25 9.11
CA GLU A 23 -19.91 10.53 8.22
C GLU A 23 -20.56 9.17 7.94
N PRO A 24 -20.70 8.77 6.67
CA PRO A 24 -21.20 7.44 6.37
C PRO A 24 -20.38 6.42 7.15
N ASP A 25 -21.06 5.50 7.84
CA ASP A 25 -20.44 4.49 8.70
C ASP A 25 -19.23 3.89 7.96
N ARG A 26 -18.03 4.18 8.45
CA ARG A 26 -16.81 3.89 7.71
C ARG A 26 -16.63 2.39 7.72
N GLU A 27 -16.72 1.76 6.55
CA GLU A 27 -16.51 0.32 6.43
C GLU A 27 -15.20 -0.09 7.11
N LYS A 28 -15.27 -1.19 7.85
CA LYS A 28 -14.20 -1.64 8.73
C LYS A 28 -13.58 -2.93 8.20
N LEU A 29 -12.26 -2.99 8.21
CA LEU A 29 -11.50 -4.21 7.99
C LEU A 29 -11.26 -4.90 9.33
N THR A 30 -11.80 -6.10 9.51
CA THR A 30 -11.43 -6.96 10.64
C THR A 30 -10.21 -7.79 10.25
N LEU A 31 -9.12 -7.61 10.97
CA LEU A 31 -7.85 -8.28 10.70
C LEU A 31 -7.43 -9.15 11.88
N HIS A 32 -7.07 -10.40 11.60
CA HIS A 32 -6.53 -11.32 12.59
C HIS A 32 -5.00 -11.23 12.60
N MET A 33 -4.48 -10.57 13.63
CA MET A 33 -3.06 -10.34 13.82
C MET A 33 -2.45 -11.49 14.61
N ARG A 34 -1.23 -11.88 14.25
CA ARG A 34 -0.43 -12.88 14.97
C ARG A 34 0.90 -12.27 15.37
N SER A 35 1.31 -12.49 16.62
CA SER A 35 2.65 -12.15 17.12
C SER A 35 3.23 -13.29 17.95
N GLN A 36 4.55 -13.28 18.13
CA GLN A 36 5.22 -14.19 19.06
C GLN A 36 5.78 -13.40 20.23
N VAL A 37 5.57 -13.93 21.44
CA VAL A 37 6.07 -13.32 22.68
C VAL A 37 6.77 -14.39 23.50
N GLU A 38 7.99 -14.09 23.92
CA GLU A 38 8.76 -14.95 24.80
C GLU A 38 8.17 -14.90 26.23
N LYS A 39 7.79 -16.06 26.79
CA LYS A 39 7.31 -16.15 28.18
C LYS A 39 7.78 -17.45 28.85
N PRO A 40 8.43 -17.37 30.03
CA PRO A 40 8.91 -16.17 30.71
C PRO A 40 9.98 -15.42 29.90
N ALA A 41 10.19 -14.12 30.17
CA ALA A 41 11.22 -13.36 29.44
C ALA A 41 12.60 -14.03 29.59
N LYS A 42 13.36 -14.13 28.50
CA LYS A 42 14.67 -14.81 28.39
C LYS A 42 14.65 -16.32 28.61
N SER A 43 13.50 -16.99 28.44
CA SER A 43 13.42 -18.46 28.55
C SER A 43 13.80 -19.20 27.27
N GLY A 44 13.78 -18.53 26.12
CA GLY A 44 13.81 -19.14 24.79
C GLY A 44 12.48 -19.77 24.37
N GLU A 45 11.43 -19.71 25.20
CA GLU A 45 10.11 -20.28 24.93
C GLU A 45 9.18 -19.20 24.34
N TRP A 46 8.78 -19.40 23.08
CA TRP A 46 7.94 -18.47 22.34
C TRP A 46 6.50 -18.95 22.27
N LEU A 47 5.57 -18.10 22.69
CA LEU A 47 4.14 -18.33 22.56
C LEU A 47 3.58 -17.48 21.43
N THR A 48 2.79 -18.12 20.58
CA THR A 48 2.02 -17.41 19.54
C THR A 48 0.77 -16.82 20.17
N ILE A 49 0.57 -15.52 19.96
CA ILE A 49 -0.61 -14.79 20.40
C ILE A 49 -1.36 -14.30 19.18
N GLU A 50 -2.67 -14.50 19.19
CA GLU A 50 -3.57 -14.00 18.16
C GLU A 50 -4.45 -12.91 18.76
N ARG A 51 -4.65 -11.82 18.01
CA ARG A 51 -5.56 -10.74 18.38
C ARG A 51 -6.32 -10.27 17.15
N GLU A 52 -7.57 -9.90 17.37
CA GLU A 52 -8.35 -9.21 16.35
C GLU A 52 -8.08 -7.70 16.44
N THR A 53 -8.08 -7.03 15.28
CA THR A 53 -8.00 -5.57 15.19
C THR A 53 -8.91 -5.09 14.08
N THR A 54 -9.29 -3.81 14.16
CA THR A 54 -10.23 -3.21 13.22
C THR A 54 -9.59 -1.96 12.64
N TRP A 55 -9.49 -1.90 11.32
CA TRP A 55 -8.98 -0.74 10.60
C TRP A 55 -10.09 -0.04 9.84
N ASP A 56 -9.98 1.28 9.66
CA ASP A 56 -10.84 2.03 8.75
C ASP A 56 -10.41 1.74 7.31
N ALA A 57 -11.30 1.15 6.51
CA ALA A 57 -10.98 0.75 5.15
C ALA A 57 -10.51 1.96 4.31
N ARG A 58 -11.15 3.13 4.49
CA ARG A 58 -10.82 4.36 3.74
C ARG A 58 -9.52 5.03 4.20
N ALA A 59 -9.00 4.64 5.37
CA ALA A 59 -7.70 5.06 5.86
C ALA A 59 -6.67 3.91 5.77
N THR A 60 -6.89 2.95 4.87
CA THR A 60 -6.02 1.80 4.63
C THR A 60 -5.66 1.74 3.14
N ALA A 61 -4.42 1.35 2.86
CA ALA A 61 -3.96 1.02 1.51
C ALA A 61 -3.40 -0.40 1.44
N ILE A 62 -3.56 -1.05 0.28
CA ILE A 62 -2.86 -2.29 -0.08
C ILE A 62 -1.87 -1.95 -1.19
N VAL A 63 -0.59 -2.18 -0.93
CA VAL A 63 0.48 -2.02 -1.92
C VAL A 63 0.83 -3.38 -2.51
N ILE A 64 0.72 -3.52 -3.84
CA ILE A 64 1.04 -4.73 -4.59
C ILE A 64 2.43 -4.57 -5.20
N CYS A 65 3.43 -5.22 -4.62
CA CYS A 65 4.80 -5.15 -5.09
C CYS A 65 5.10 -6.23 -6.15
N ASP A 66 5.63 -5.82 -7.30
CA ASP A 66 6.32 -6.68 -8.29
C ASP A 66 5.60 -7.97 -8.69
N MET A 67 4.26 -7.92 -8.79
CA MET A 67 3.46 -8.98 -9.40
C MET A 67 3.58 -8.94 -10.93
N TRP A 68 4.79 -9.16 -11.45
CA TRP A 68 5.11 -9.05 -12.88
C TRP A 68 4.49 -10.16 -13.74
N ASP A 69 4.38 -9.91 -15.04
CA ASP A 69 3.81 -10.84 -16.02
C ASP A 69 4.71 -12.03 -16.41
N ASP A 70 6.04 -11.91 -16.23
CA ASP A 70 6.98 -13.04 -16.28
C ASP A 70 8.19 -12.79 -15.38
N HIS A 71 9.06 -13.78 -15.22
CA HIS A 71 10.32 -13.69 -14.49
C HIS A 71 11.40 -14.48 -15.23
N TYR A 72 12.67 -14.14 -15.01
CA TYR A 72 13.75 -15.01 -15.51
C TYR A 72 13.71 -16.39 -14.84
N CYS A 73 13.31 -16.46 -13.56
CA CYS A 73 12.97 -17.70 -12.87
C CYS A 73 11.55 -18.13 -13.23
N ARG A 74 11.39 -19.23 -13.96
CA ARG A 74 10.07 -19.74 -14.38
C ARG A 74 9.25 -20.22 -13.19
N ALA A 75 9.87 -20.79 -12.17
CA ALA A 75 9.19 -21.20 -10.94
C ALA A 75 8.57 -20.00 -10.21
N SER A 76 9.27 -18.86 -10.17
CA SER A 76 8.70 -17.61 -9.64
C SER A 76 7.53 -17.10 -10.49
N ALA A 77 7.66 -17.09 -11.82
CA ALA A 77 6.56 -16.70 -12.70
C ALA A 77 5.31 -17.59 -12.49
N ARG A 78 5.48 -18.91 -12.31
CA ARG A 78 4.39 -19.84 -12.00
C ARG A 78 3.73 -19.53 -10.66
N ARG A 79 4.51 -19.30 -9.59
CA ARG A 79 3.97 -18.93 -8.27
C ARG A 79 3.17 -17.63 -8.31
N VAL A 80 3.66 -16.63 -9.04
CA VAL A 80 2.94 -15.36 -9.27
C VAL A 80 1.61 -15.63 -9.98
N ALA A 81 1.62 -16.40 -11.06
CA ALA A 81 0.40 -16.75 -11.80
C ALA A 81 -0.61 -17.56 -10.97
N GLU A 82 -0.15 -18.46 -10.11
CA GLU A 82 -1.01 -19.24 -9.20
C GLU A 82 -1.64 -18.37 -8.11
N MET A 83 -0.90 -17.39 -7.58
CA MET A 83 -1.36 -16.52 -6.51
C MET A 83 -2.30 -15.40 -7.01
N ALA A 84 -2.06 -14.89 -8.22
CA ALA A 84 -2.73 -13.70 -8.74
C ALA A 84 -4.27 -13.76 -8.74
N PRO A 85 -4.95 -14.89 -9.07
CA PRO A 85 -6.42 -14.94 -9.04
C PRO A 85 -6.99 -14.69 -7.64
N ARG A 86 -6.37 -15.27 -6.60
CA ARG A 86 -6.82 -15.06 -5.22
C ARG A 86 -6.53 -13.65 -4.74
N MET A 87 -5.37 -13.10 -5.10
CA MET A 87 -5.05 -11.70 -4.81
C MET A 87 -6.05 -10.75 -5.48
N ASN A 88 -6.42 -11.00 -6.75
CA ASN A 88 -7.41 -10.18 -7.46
C ASN A 88 -8.77 -10.17 -6.73
N GLN A 89 -9.20 -11.32 -6.19
CA GLN A 89 -10.42 -11.39 -5.36
C GLN A 89 -10.32 -10.56 -4.09
N VAL A 90 -9.15 -10.53 -3.44
CA VAL A 90 -8.92 -9.76 -2.22
C VAL A 90 -8.94 -8.27 -2.53
N ILE A 91 -8.20 -7.80 -3.53
CA ILE A 91 -8.14 -6.37 -3.86
C ILE A 91 -9.47 -5.85 -4.39
N LYS A 92 -10.26 -6.68 -5.10
CA LYS A 92 -11.63 -6.30 -5.51
C LYS A 92 -12.54 -6.05 -4.31
N GLN A 93 -12.58 -6.97 -3.34
CA GLN A 93 -13.38 -6.79 -2.14
C GLN A 93 -12.87 -5.61 -1.29
N ALA A 94 -11.54 -5.47 -1.14
CA ALA A 94 -10.96 -4.34 -0.42
C ALA A 94 -11.34 -3.00 -1.08
N ARG A 95 -11.31 -2.93 -2.41
CA ARG A 95 -11.73 -1.75 -3.18
C ARG A 95 -13.20 -1.42 -2.97
N GLU A 96 -14.09 -2.42 -2.95
CA GLU A 96 -15.52 -2.24 -2.65
C GLU A 96 -15.72 -1.60 -1.26
N MET A 97 -14.85 -1.91 -0.30
CA MET A 97 -14.86 -1.33 1.05
C MET A 97 -14.22 0.06 1.14
N GLY A 98 -13.60 0.54 0.07
CA GLY A 98 -12.92 1.84 0.01
C GLY A 98 -11.43 1.82 0.37
N VAL A 99 -10.80 0.65 0.41
CA VAL A 99 -9.33 0.53 0.53
C VAL A 99 -8.67 1.04 -0.73
N LEU A 100 -7.64 1.86 -0.59
CA LEU A 100 -6.82 2.29 -1.72
C LEU A 100 -5.92 1.13 -2.20
N ILE A 101 -5.97 0.82 -3.49
CA ILE A 101 -5.06 -0.16 -4.09
C ILE A 101 -3.94 0.58 -4.81
N ILE A 102 -2.70 0.28 -4.45
CA ILE A 102 -1.49 0.84 -5.06
C ILE A 102 -0.73 -0.28 -5.75
N HIS A 103 -0.55 -0.17 -7.05
CA HIS A 103 0.23 -1.11 -7.85
C HIS A 103 1.68 -0.61 -7.98
N SER A 104 2.64 -1.46 -7.64
CA SER A 104 4.06 -1.16 -7.67
C SER A 104 4.85 -2.16 -8.52
N PRO A 105 4.65 -2.18 -9.86
CA PRO A 105 5.43 -3.00 -10.77
C PRO A 105 6.75 -2.31 -11.12
N SER A 106 7.76 -2.43 -10.26
CA SER A 106 9.05 -1.79 -10.47
C SER A 106 9.70 -2.26 -11.79
N GLY A 107 10.48 -1.37 -12.41
CA GLY A 107 11.15 -1.68 -13.68
C GLY A 107 10.22 -1.76 -14.91
N CYS A 108 8.93 -1.45 -14.75
CA CYS A 108 7.90 -1.50 -15.80
C CYS A 108 7.17 -0.16 -16.02
N MET A 109 7.59 0.91 -15.33
CA MET A 109 6.80 2.15 -15.24
C MET A 109 6.59 2.89 -16.56
N ASP A 110 7.39 2.59 -17.59
CA ASP A 110 7.19 3.12 -18.94
C ASP A 110 5.82 2.73 -19.52
N GLN A 111 5.30 1.54 -19.19
CA GLN A 111 3.98 1.08 -19.65
C GLN A 111 2.81 1.90 -19.06
N TYR A 112 3.03 2.55 -17.92
CA TYR A 112 1.99 3.23 -17.15
C TYR A 112 2.05 4.76 -17.27
N GLN A 113 2.95 5.28 -18.12
CA GLN A 113 3.09 6.72 -18.31
C GLN A 113 1.80 7.32 -18.89
N GLY A 114 1.39 8.46 -18.33
CA GLY A 114 0.20 9.19 -18.78
C GLY A 114 -1.14 8.56 -18.36
N THR A 115 -1.15 7.40 -17.69
CA THR A 115 -2.37 6.83 -17.13
C THR A 115 -2.89 7.68 -15.96
N THR A 116 -4.21 7.66 -15.74
CA THR A 116 -4.83 8.38 -14.62
C THR A 116 -4.35 7.85 -13.28
N GLN A 117 -4.08 6.55 -13.18
CA GLN A 117 -3.57 5.90 -11.97
C GLN A 117 -2.13 6.32 -11.64
N ARG A 118 -1.26 6.49 -12.66
CA ARG A 118 0.09 7.05 -12.45
C ARG A 118 0.01 8.51 -12.02
N GLN A 119 -0.87 9.29 -12.63
CA GLN A 119 -1.09 10.69 -12.27
C GLN A 119 -1.62 10.83 -10.84
N LEU A 120 -2.51 9.93 -10.40
CA LEU A 120 -3.02 9.90 -9.03
C LEU A 120 -1.87 9.76 -8.02
N ALA A 121 -0.95 8.82 -8.24
CA ALA A 121 0.23 8.66 -7.40
C ALA A 121 1.10 9.93 -7.36
N GLN A 122 1.37 10.53 -8.52
CA GLN A 122 2.22 11.73 -8.62
C GLN A 122 1.61 12.98 -7.96
N GLN A 123 0.28 13.02 -7.82
CA GLN A 123 -0.45 14.12 -7.18
C GLN A 123 -0.55 13.96 -5.67
N ALA A 124 -0.15 12.80 -5.11
CA ALA A 124 -0.21 12.56 -3.68
C ALA A 124 0.67 13.58 -2.91
N PRO A 125 0.16 14.21 -1.84
CA PRO A 125 0.94 15.16 -1.05
C PRO A 125 2.15 14.49 -0.42
N LYS A 126 3.35 15.01 -0.70
CA LYS A 126 4.59 14.43 -0.17
C LYS A 126 4.55 14.36 1.36
N PHE A 127 4.89 13.19 1.87
CA PHE A 127 5.08 12.93 3.30
C PHE A 127 6.56 12.69 3.59
N GLU A 128 7.11 13.43 4.56
CA GLU A 128 8.48 13.20 5.03
C GLU A 128 8.50 12.05 6.02
N THR A 129 9.19 10.96 5.65
CA THR A 129 9.33 9.80 6.51
C THR A 129 10.38 10.06 7.59
N GLU A 130 10.12 9.59 8.82
CA GLU A 130 11.09 9.69 9.93
C GLU A 130 12.39 8.94 9.60
N ILE A 131 12.25 7.77 8.97
CA ILE A 131 13.36 6.99 8.42
C ILE A 131 13.45 7.29 6.92
N PRO A 132 14.57 7.81 6.40
CA PRO A 132 14.72 8.10 4.98
C PRO A 132 14.54 6.83 4.14
N LEU A 133 13.69 6.93 3.11
CA LEU A 133 13.52 5.85 2.14
C LEU A 133 14.81 5.68 1.32
N GLN A 134 15.33 4.46 1.29
CA GLN A 134 16.51 4.10 0.51
C GLN A 134 16.08 3.40 -0.78
N ASN A 135 16.90 3.52 -1.83
CA ASN A 135 16.68 2.78 -3.07
C ASN A 135 16.89 1.26 -2.90
N TRP A 136 17.63 0.86 -1.87
CA TRP A 136 17.91 -0.53 -1.53
C TRP A 136 18.28 -0.63 -0.06
N CYS A 137 17.83 -1.70 0.62
CA CYS A 137 18.21 -2.01 1.99
C CYS A 137 19.12 -3.26 1.99
N TYR A 138 20.36 -3.10 2.43
CA TYR A 138 21.25 -4.23 2.68
C TYR A 138 21.06 -4.76 4.11
N LEU A 139 21.51 -5.99 4.34
CA LEU A 139 21.57 -6.59 5.68
C LEU A 139 22.34 -5.66 6.63
N ASP A 140 21.72 -5.28 7.74
CA ASP A 140 22.34 -4.49 8.79
C ASP A 140 23.04 -5.41 9.80
N ASP A 141 24.36 -5.57 9.65
CA ASP A 141 25.20 -6.46 10.47
C ASP A 141 25.20 -6.14 11.97
N LYS A 142 24.70 -4.96 12.38
CA LYS A 142 24.57 -4.57 13.78
C LYS A 142 23.28 -5.08 14.42
N HIS A 143 22.24 -5.32 13.62
CA HIS A 143 20.90 -5.65 14.11
C HIS A 143 20.37 -6.98 13.57
N GLU A 144 20.92 -7.47 12.45
CA GLU A 144 20.45 -8.65 11.73
C GLU A 144 21.55 -9.72 11.68
N SER A 145 21.18 -10.96 11.95
CA SER A 145 22.07 -12.12 11.77
C SER A 145 22.26 -12.43 10.29
N GLU A 146 23.33 -13.16 9.97
CA GLU A 146 23.51 -13.71 8.62
C GLU A 146 22.27 -14.49 8.14
N MET A 147 21.93 -14.32 6.87
CA MET A 147 20.80 -15.00 6.26
C MET A 147 20.99 -16.53 6.33
N PRO A 148 19.96 -17.32 6.68
CA PRO A 148 20.06 -18.77 6.81
C PRO A 148 20.23 -19.49 5.47
N VAL A 149 20.20 -18.75 4.36
CA VAL A 149 20.30 -19.25 2.99
C VAL A 149 21.23 -18.36 2.16
N SER A 150 21.89 -18.94 1.16
CA SER A 150 22.68 -18.16 0.19
C SER A 150 21.76 -17.33 -0.71
N VAL A 151 22.10 -16.06 -0.91
CA VAL A 151 21.31 -15.10 -1.71
C VAL A 151 21.87 -14.85 -3.12
N GLY A 152 22.93 -15.56 -3.51
CA GLY A 152 23.63 -15.32 -4.78
C GLY A 152 22.92 -15.83 -6.04
N SER A 153 21.99 -16.78 -5.90
CA SER A 153 21.22 -17.34 -7.02
C SER A 153 19.77 -17.60 -6.58
N PRO A 154 18.87 -16.61 -6.69
CA PRO A 154 17.52 -16.72 -6.15
C PRO A 154 16.56 -17.54 -7.04
N CYS A 155 17.01 -18.03 -8.21
CA CYS A 155 16.22 -18.88 -9.09
C CYS A 155 16.28 -20.35 -8.67
N ASP A 156 15.11 -20.97 -8.55
CA ASP A 156 14.87 -22.37 -8.19
C ASP A 156 14.36 -23.22 -9.37
N ASP A 157 14.61 -22.79 -10.62
CA ASP A 157 14.27 -23.56 -11.82
C ASP A 157 15.04 -24.88 -11.88
N ASP A 158 14.39 -25.91 -12.41
CA ASP A 158 15.04 -27.14 -12.81
C ASP A 158 15.73 -26.98 -14.18
N GLY A 159 16.89 -27.63 -14.35
CA GLY A 159 17.61 -27.65 -15.63
C GLY A 159 18.35 -26.34 -15.94
N VAL A 160 18.19 -25.84 -17.17
CA VAL A 160 18.91 -24.64 -17.65
C VAL A 160 18.19 -23.38 -17.17
N ILE A 161 18.82 -22.71 -16.22
CA ILE A 161 18.40 -21.40 -15.71
C ILE A 161 18.48 -20.37 -16.86
N ARG A 162 17.44 -19.55 -17.02
CA ARG A 162 17.47 -18.44 -18.00
C ARG A 162 18.51 -17.41 -17.56
N ASP A 163 19.04 -16.66 -18.51
CA ASP A 163 19.88 -15.50 -18.20
C ASP A 163 19.15 -14.57 -17.23
N ALA A 164 19.86 -14.03 -16.24
CA ALA A 164 19.32 -13.12 -15.23
C ALA A 164 19.07 -11.72 -15.84
N VAL A 165 18.13 -11.66 -16.78
CA VAL A 165 17.69 -10.45 -17.48
C VAL A 165 16.20 -10.24 -17.27
N ARG A 166 15.70 -9.07 -17.65
CA ARG A 166 14.28 -8.75 -17.55
C ARG A 166 13.45 -9.55 -18.57
N PHE A 167 12.53 -10.37 -18.09
CA PHE A 167 11.53 -11.09 -18.90
C PHE A 167 10.11 -10.51 -18.79
N PHE A 168 9.91 -9.58 -17.86
CA PHE A 168 8.66 -8.87 -17.66
C PHE A 168 8.67 -7.51 -18.36
N ASP A 169 7.48 -7.00 -18.66
CA ASP A 169 7.32 -5.60 -19.07
C ASP A 169 6.19 -4.87 -18.34
N ARG A 170 5.35 -5.57 -17.57
CA ARG A 170 4.22 -5.03 -16.81
C ARG A 170 3.86 -5.89 -15.60
N GLN A 171 2.88 -5.43 -14.82
CA GLN A 171 2.14 -6.26 -13.87
C GLN A 171 1.34 -7.33 -14.61
N ILE A 172 1.21 -8.53 -14.03
CA ILE A 172 0.37 -9.61 -14.55
C ILE A 172 -1.08 -9.15 -14.74
N ASP A 173 -1.62 -9.41 -15.93
CA ASP A 173 -2.96 -8.95 -16.34
C ASP A 173 -4.11 -9.53 -15.48
N THR A 174 -3.85 -10.61 -14.75
CA THR A 174 -4.80 -11.20 -13.79
C THR A 174 -5.16 -10.25 -12.64
N LEU A 175 -4.26 -9.33 -12.28
CA LEU A 175 -4.53 -8.29 -11.29
C LEU A 175 -5.12 -7.07 -11.98
N GLU A 176 -6.42 -6.88 -11.81
CA GLU A 176 -7.15 -5.79 -12.44
C GLU A 176 -6.80 -4.45 -11.79
N ILE A 177 -6.31 -3.54 -12.61
CA ILE A 177 -6.11 -2.13 -12.27
C ILE A 177 -7.40 -1.38 -12.61
N ALA A 178 -8.06 -0.83 -11.61
CA ALA A 178 -9.34 -0.15 -11.74
C ALA A 178 -9.21 1.38 -11.68
N ASP A 179 -10.33 2.06 -11.90
CA ASP A 179 -10.43 3.49 -11.63
C ASP A 179 -10.33 3.74 -10.11
N GLY A 180 -9.56 4.75 -9.72
CA GLY A 180 -9.29 5.08 -8.31
C GLY A 180 -8.08 4.37 -7.71
N ASP A 181 -7.49 3.39 -8.41
CA ASP A 181 -6.21 2.81 -8.02
C ASP A 181 -5.05 3.75 -8.34
N ALA A 182 -3.91 3.57 -7.67
CA ALA A 182 -2.67 4.29 -7.94
C ALA A 182 -1.60 3.36 -8.53
N ILE A 183 -0.69 3.89 -9.36
CA ILE A 183 0.46 3.12 -9.87
C ILE A 183 1.77 3.87 -9.59
N THR A 184 2.64 3.27 -8.78
CA THR A 184 3.98 3.80 -8.52
C THR A 184 4.97 2.74 -8.01
N ASP A 185 6.23 2.86 -8.41
CA ASP A 185 7.36 2.11 -7.88
C ASP A 185 8.31 3.00 -7.03
N SER A 186 7.81 4.14 -6.55
CA SER A 186 8.60 5.10 -5.76
C SER A 186 7.87 5.57 -4.51
N ALA A 187 8.42 6.61 -3.86
CA ALA A 187 8.00 7.09 -2.55
C ALA A 187 6.54 7.53 -2.48
N GLU A 188 5.88 7.77 -3.62
CA GLU A 188 4.46 8.14 -3.66
C GLU A 188 3.55 7.06 -3.06
N ALA A 189 4.02 5.81 -2.96
CA ALA A 189 3.27 4.75 -2.26
C ALA A 189 3.03 5.06 -0.77
N PHE A 190 3.80 5.98 -0.17
CA PHE A 190 3.70 6.38 1.25
C PHE A 190 2.98 7.72 1.46
N TYR A 191 2.51 8.37 0.39
CA TYR A 191 1.97 9.74 0.44
C TYR A 191 0.44 9.80 0.58
N PHE A 192 -0.22 8.64 0.66
CA PHE A 192 -1.67 8.49 0.73
C PHE A 192 -2.18 8.34 2.18
#